data_AF-A0A5C7UES4-F1
#
_entry.id   AF-A0A5C7UES4-F1
#
_cell.length_a   1.000
_cell.length_b   1.000
_cell.length_c   1.000
_cell.angle_alpha   90.00
_cell.angle_beta   90.00
_cell.angle_gamma   90.00
#
_symmetry.space_group_name_H-M   'P 1'
#
loop_
_entity.id
_entity.type
_entity.pdbx_description
1 polymer ?
#
loop_
_entity_poly.entity_id
_entity_poly.type
_entity_poly.pdbx_seq_one_letter_code
_entity_poly.pdbx_strand_id
1 'polypeptide(L)'
;LRFIRSRIEIEMGNLTAAKNALLEITQQFPELPEPYNNLAVLEAETGRLEEAKEYLELALKVQPNFATAHENLGDVYTRLAARAYGKALSIDRKLIQNRRKMKLAEDILKPVTP
;
A
#
# COMPACT_ATOMS: atom_id res chain seq x y z
N LEU A 1 -6.60 -10.60 -9.17
CA LEU A 1 -6.32 -9.62 -8.09
C LEU A 1 -7.02 -8.25 -8.25
N ARG A 2 -7.59 -7.89 -9.42
CA ARG A 2 -8.47 -6.70 -9.59
C ARG A 2 -9.86 -6.80 -8.92
N PHE A 3 -10.24 -7.99 -8.45
CA PHE A 3 -11.61 -8.29 -8.03
C PHE A 3 -11.97 -7.92 -6.58
N ILE A 4 -10.99 -7.72 -5.70
CA ILE A 4 -11.26 -7.39 -4.29
C ILE A 4 -11.52 -5.89 -4.10
N ARG A 5 -10.87 -5.04 -4.91
CA ARG A 5 -10.93 -3.58 -4.85
C ARG A 5 -12.34 -3.03 -5.09
N SER A 6 -13.06 -3.56 -6.08
CA SER A 6 -14.42 -3.10 -6.38
C SER A 6 -15.50 -3.66 -5.44
N ARG A 7 -15.18 -4.68 -4.62
CA ARG A 7 -16.16 -5.37 -3.76
C ARG A 7 -16.05 -4.98 -2.28
N ILE A 8 -14.98 -4.27 -1.91
CA ILE A 8 -14.76 -3.70 -0.58
C ILE A 8 -15.46 -2.33 -0.43
N GLU A 9 -15.71 -1.63 -1.54
CA GLU A 9 -16.51 -0.41 -1.57
C GLU A 9 -18.00 -0.78 -1.61
N ILE A 10 -18.81 -0.33 -0.66
CA ILE A 10 -19.53 0.94 -0.88
C ILE A 10 -19.50 1.95 0.29
N GLU A 11 -19.05 1.66 1.53
CA GLU A 11 -19.00 2.72 2.56
C GLU A 11 -18.04 2.38 3.72
N MET A 12 -17.62 3.36 4.54
CA MET A 12 -16.67 3.19 5.66
C MET A 12 -17.03 2.06 6.65
N GLY A 13 -18.29 1.60 6.68
CA GLY A 13 -18.70 0.40 7.41
C GLY A 13 -18.12 -0.91 6.84
N ASN A 14 -17.92 -0.99 5.52
CA ASN A 14 -17.39 -2.15 4.82
C ASN A 14 -15.86 -2.25 4.90
N LEU A 15 -15.13 -1.12 4.97
CA LEU A 15 -13.67 -1.17 5.13
C LEU A 15 -13.27 -1.82 6.45
N THR A 16 -13.94 -1.43 7.54
CA THR A 16 -13.71 -2.03 8.87
C THR A 16 -14.09 -3.51 8.87
N ALA A 17 -15.26 -3.85 8.30
CA ALA A 17 -15.69 -5.25 8.20
C ALA A 17 -14.73 -6.09 7.35
N ALA A 18 -14.26 -5.57 6.22
CA ALA A 18 -13.30 -6.23 5.33
C ALA A 18 -11.96 -6.44 6.05
N LYS A 19 -11.46 -5.43 6.77
CA LYS A 19 -10.26 -5.56 7.59
C LYS A 19 -10.41 -6.68 8.62
N ASN A 20 -11.51 -6.69 9.36
CA ASN A 20 -11.76 -7.71 10.38
C ASN A 20 -11.84 -9.12 9.77
N ALA A 21 -12.56 -9.27 8.65
CA ALA A 21 -12.66 -10.55 7.95
C ALA A 21 -11.28 -11.04 7.45
N LEU A 22 -10.45 -10.13 6.92
CA LEU A 22 -9.09 -10.47 6.51
C LEU A 22 -8.20 -10.85 7.70
N LEU A 23 -8.33 -10.15 8.83
CA LEU A 23 -7.61 -10.48 10.07
C LEU A 23 -8.01 -11.86 10.59
N GLU A 24 -9.30 -12.21 10.59
CA GLU A 24 -9.77 -13.55 10.95
C GLU A 24 -9.17 -14.63 10.02
N ILE A 25 -9.12 -14.37 8.71
CA ILE A 25 -8.48 -15.28 7.76
C ILE A 25 -7.00 -15.45 8.08
N THR A 26 -6.27 -14.38 8.44
CA THR A 26 -4.85 -14.46 8.81
C THR A 26 -4.61 -15.27 10.08
N GLN A 27 -5.60 -15.34 10.98
CA GLN A 27 -5.53 -16.14 12.21
C GLN A 27 -5.81 -17.62 11.93
N GLN A 28 -6.77 -17.91 11.05
CA GLN A 28 -7.14 -19.28 10.67
C GLN A 28 -6.15 -19.92 9.70
N PHE A 29 -5.58 -19.11 8.81
CA PHE A 29 -4.71 -19.53 7.71
C PHE A 29 -3.47 -18.63 7.61
N PRO A 30 -2.57 -18.64 8.62
CA PRO A 30 -1.37 -17.80 8.63
C PRO A 30 -0.37 -18.12 7.51
N GLU A 31 -0.51 -19.26 6.85
CA GLU A 31 0.31 -19.71 5.72
C GLU A 31 -0.12 -19.13 4.36
N LEU A 32 -1.24 -18.40 4.30
CA LEU A 32 -1.70 -17.75 3.08
C LEU A 32 -1.14 -16.33 2.98
N PRO A 33 -0.41 -15.99 1.92
CA PRO A 33 0.12 -14.63 1.74
C PRO A 33 -0.92 -13.62 1.22
N GLU A 34 -1.99 -14.08 0.56
CA GLU A 34 -3.00 -13.21 -0.07
C GLU A 34 -3.79 -12.35 0.92
N PRO A 35 -4.22 -12.85 2.10
CA PRO A 35 -4.90 -12.03 3.11
C PRO A 35 -4.06 -10.86 3.59
N TYR A 36 -2.76 -11.08 3.85
CA TYR A 36 -1.83 -10.02 4.20
C TYR A 36 -1.67 -9.00 3.07
N ASN A 37 -1.53 -9.45 1.82
CA ASN A 37 -1.50 -8.56 0.66
C ASN A 37 -2.79 -7.71 0.53
N ASN A 38 -3.95 -8.29 0.79
CA ASN A 38 -5.23 -7.57 0.73
C ASN A 38 -5.39 -6.57 1.88
N LEU A 39 -4.93 -6.90 3.09
CA LEU A 39 -4.83 -5.95 4.20
C LEU A 39 -3.94 -4.78 3.80
N ALA A 40 -2.79 -5.05 3.19
CA ALA A 40 -1.90 -3.99 2.75
C ALA A 40 -2.54 -3.04 1.74
N VAL A 41 -3.25 -3.56 0.75
CA VAL A 41 -3.98 -2.72 -0.22
C VAL A 41 -5.00 -1.83 0.50
N LEU A 42 -5.76 -2.39 1.44
CA LEU A 42 -6.75 -1.65 2.24
C LEU A 42 -6.11 -0.55 3.10
N GLU A 43 -4.99 -0.84 3.77
CA GLU A 43 -4.24 0.15 4.54
C GLU A 43 -3.66 1.24 3.62
N ALA A 44 -3.14 0.86 2.46
CA ALA A 44 -2.58 1.78 1.49
C ALA A 44 -3.66 2.73 0.94
N GLU A 45 -4.85 2.25 0.59
CA GLU A 45 -5.96 3.08 0.07
C GLU A 45 -6.44 4.11 1.10
N THR A 46 -6.32 3.80 2.39
CA THR A 46 -6.69 4.69 3.49
C THR A 46 -5.53 5.57 3.99
N GLY A 47 -4.39 5.56 3.30
CA GLY A 47 -3.22 6.40 3.60
C GLY A 47 -2.33 5.90 4.73
N ARG A 48 -2.62 4.72 5.28
CA ARG A 48 -1.84 4.03 6.33
C ARG A 48 -0.71 3.22 5.69
N LEU A 49 0.26 3.95 5.15
CA LEU A 49 1.32 3.39 4.29
C LEU A 49 2.30 2.51 5.07
N GLU A 50 2.57 2.87 6.32
CA GLU A 50 3.47 2.13 7.19
C GLU A 50 2.90 0.76 7.54
N GLU A 51 1.61 0.70 7.89
CA GLU A 51 0.88 -0.55 8.13
C GLU A 51 0.75 -1.38 6.85
N ALA A 52 0.52 -0.74 5.70
CA ALA A 52 0.51 -1.43 4.41
C ALA A 52 1.84 -2.16 4.14
N LYS A 53 2.96 -1.48 4.41
CA LYS A 53 4.30 -2.05 4.27
C LYS A 53 4.48 -3.26 5.18
N GLU A 54 4.08 -3.16 6.45
CA GLU A 54 4.19 -4.29 7.41
C GLU A 54 3.42 -5.51 6.95
N TYR A 55 2.20 -5.35 6.45
CA TYR A 55 1.42 -6.47 5.91
C TYR A 55 2.06 -7.09 4.65
N LEU A 56 2.66 -6.29 3.77
CA LEU A 56 3.39 -6.83 2.61
C LEU A 56 4.65 -7.59 3.04
N GLU A 57 5.37 -7.09 4.04
CA GLU A 57 6.51 -7.79 4.62
C GLU A 57 6.09 -9.12 5.27
N LEU A 58 4.90 -9.19 5.88
CA LEU A 58 4.31 -10.46 6.36
C LEU A 58 3.98 -11.41 5.20
N ALA A 59 3.33 -10.92 4.13
CA ALA A 59 3.04 -11.72 2.95
C ALA A 59 4.32 -12.34 2.35
N LEU A 60 5.40 -11.57 2.31
CA LEU A 60 6.71 -11.99 1.80
C LEU A 60 7.47 -12.92 2.76
N LYS A 61 7.23 -12.85 4.08
CA LYS A 61 7.74 -13.85 5.03
C LYS A 61 7.10 -15.22 4.80
N VAL A 62 5.81 -15.23 4.48
CA VAL A 62 5.06 -16.46 4.17
C VAL A 62 5.46 -17.02 2.81
N GLN A 63 5.50 -16.17 1.78
CA GLN A 63 5.90 -16.54 0.43
C GLN A 63 6.87 -15.51 -0.16
N PRO A 64 8.21 -15.76 -0.07
CA PRO A 64 9.23 -14.80 -0.54
C PRO A 64 9.15 -14.44 -2.03
N ASN A 65 8.62 -15.36 -2.85
CA ASN A 65 8.49 -15.19 -4.30
C ASN A 65 7.11 -14.65 -4.72
N PHE A 66 6.33 -14.10 -3.78
CA PHE A 66 5.00 -13.57 -4.10
C PHE A 66 5.10 -12.24 -4.86
N ALA A 67 5.12 -12.34 -6.19
CA ALA A 67 5.37 -11.21 -7.08
C ALA A 67 4.45 -10.00 -6.84
N THR A 68 3.16 -10.24 -6.60
CA THR A 68 2.19 -9.17 -6.30
C THR A 68 2.54 -8.41 -5.02
N ALA A 69 3.05 -9.08 -3.98
CA ALA A 69 3.45 -8.39 -2.77
C ALA A 69 4.69 -7.51 -3.00
N HIS A 70 5.65 -7.94 -3.82
CA HIS A 70 6.78 -7.10 -4.23
C HIS A 70 6.34 -5.87 -5.05
N GLU A 71 5.42 -6.05 -5.99
CA GLU A 71 4.81 -4.96 -6.77
C GLU A 71 4.15 -3.92 -5.85
N ASN A 72 3.25 -4.38 -4.98
CA ASN A 72 2.55 -3.51 -4.03
C ASN A 72 3.51 -2.84 -3.05
N LEU A 73 4.61 -3.49 -2.67
CA LEU A 73 5.62 -2.91 -1.78
C LEU A 73 6.41 -1.80 -2.49
N GLY A 74 6.70 -1.97 -3.79
CA GLY A 74 7.26 -0.91 -4.63
C GLY A 74 6.36 0.32 -4.69
N ASP A 75 5.05 0.12 -4.87
CA ASP A 75 4.07 1.22 -4.85
C ASP A 75 4.02 1.92 -3.49
N VAL A 76 3.97 1.14 -2.40
CA VAL A 76 3.97 1.68 -1.03
C VAL A 76 5.26 2.47 -0.75
N TYR A 77 6.44 1.96 -1.12
CA TYR A 77 7.69 2.69 -0.96
C TYR A 77 7.73 3.98 -1.77
N THR A 78 7.18 3.98 -2.98
CA THR A 78 7.09 5.17 -3.82
C THR A 78 6.23 6.25 -3.16
N ARG A 79 5.08 5.85 -2.57
CA ARG A 79 4.21 6.77 -1.80
C ARG A 79 4.87 7.29 -0.54
N LEU A 80 5.58 6.44 0.20
CA LEU A 80 6.35 6.83 1.39
C LEU A 80 7.44 7.84 1.03
N ALA A 81 8.14 7.63 -0.08
CA ALA A 81 9.14 8.57 -0.59
C ALA A 81 8.51 9.93 -0.94
N ALA A 82 7.38 9.95 -1.65
CA ALA A 82 6.66 11.19 -1.95
C ALA A 82 6.24 11.93 -0.67
N ARG A 83 5.66 11.23 0.32
CA ARG A 83 5.28 11.79 1.63
C ARG A 83 6.49 12.38 2.36
N ALA A 84 7.63 11.68 2.35
CA ALA A 84 8.86 12.14 2.98
C ALA A 84 9.42 13.41 2.30
N TYR A 85 9.43 13.46 0.97
CA TYR A 85 9.82 14.67 0.25
C TYR A 85 8.86 15.84 0.52
N GLY A 86 7.56 15.59 0.58
CA GLY A 86 6.56 16.59 0.95
C GLY A 86 6.82 17.18 2.33
N LYS A 87 7.12 16.34 3.32
CA LYS A 87 7.50 16.77 4.68
C LYS A 87 8.80 17.57 4.69
N ALA A 88 9.81 17.17 3.92
CA ALA A 88 11.05 17.94 3.80
C ALA A 88 10.79 19.33 3.20
N LEU A 89 9.93 19.43 2.19
CA LEU A 89 9.57 20.69 1.52
C LEU A 89 8.70 21.60 2.38
N SER A 90 7.89 21.06 3.30
CA SER A 90 7.15 21.87 4.26
C SER A 90 8.07 22.55 5.28
N ILE A 91 9.25 21.97 5.54
CA ILE A 91 10.28 22.53 6.42
C ILE A 91 11.16 23.51 5.65
N ASP A 92 11.72 23.10 4.51
CA ASP A 92 12.54 23.94 3.64
C ASP A 92 12.09 23.88 2.17
N ARG A 93 11.43 24.95 1.73
CA ARG A 93 10.92 25.09 0.36
C ARG A 93 12.01 25.25 -0.70
N LYS A 94 13.27 25.50 -0.30
CA LYS A 94 14.43 25.67 -1.22
C LYS A 94 15.03 24.34 -1.68
N LEU A 95 14.55 23.20 -1.16
CA LEU A 95 14.97 21.86 -1.60
C LEU A 95 14.41 21.52 -2.99
N ILE A 96 14.81 22.27 -4.03
CA ILE A 96 14.30 22.19 -5.41
C ILE A 96 14.43 20.76 -5.97
N GLN A 97 15.52 20.06 -5.63
CA GLN A 97 15.71 18.66 -6.04
C GLN A 97 14.67 17.72 -5.42
N ASN A 98 14.30 17.93 -4.15
CA ASN A 98 13.29 17.11 -3.48
C ASN A 98 11.91 17.30 -4.12
N ARG A 99 11.58 18.51 -4.59
CA ARG A 99 10.34 18.76 -5.34
C ARG A 99 10.28 17.94 -6.62
N ARG A 100 11.38 17.85 -7.37
CA ARG A 100 11.46 17.04 -8.59
C ARG A 100 11.31 15.56 -8.28
N LYS A 101 12.00 15.06 -7.24
CA LYS A 101 11.91 13.66 -6.81
C LYS A 101 10.52 13.28 -6.31
N MET A 102 9.86 14.17 -5.56
CA MET A 102 8.47 13.99 -5.13
C MET A 102 7.53 13.83 -6.32
N LYS A 103 7.61 14.76 -7.28
CA LYS A 103 6.77 14.71 -8.49
C LYS A 103 7.02 13.44 -9.30
N LEU A 104 8.28 13.03 -9.45
CA LEU A 104 8.61 11.79 -10.15
C LEU A 104 7.98 10.57 -9.45
N ALA A 105 8.06 10.49 -8.12
CA ALA A 105 7.43 9.42 -7.35
C ALA A 105 5.90 9.41 -7.53
N GLU A 106 5.25 10.58 -7.54
CA GLU A 106 3.81 10.70 -7.82
C GLU A 106 3.47 10.28 -9.25
N ASP A 107 4.31 10.60 -10.23
CA ASP A 107 4.10 10.28 -11.64
C ASP A 107 4.24 8.77 -11.91
N ILE A 108 5.13 8.05 -11.21
CA ILE A 108 5.26 6.57 -11.31
C ILE A 108 3.95 5.86 -10.97
N LEU A 109 3.18 6.40 -10.02
CA LEU A 109 1.95 5.78 -9.50
C LEU A 109 0.72 6.12 -10.33
N LYS A 110 0.83 7.04 -11.30
CA LYS A 110 -0.30 7.36 -12.16
C LYS A 110 -0.58 6.16 -13.08
N PRO A 111 -1.84 5.75 -13.24
CA PRO A 111 -2.17 4.74 -14.21
C PRO A 111 -1.69 5.20 -15.59
N VAL A 112 -0.95 4.35 -16.29
CA VAL A 112 -0.62 4.58 -17.69
C VAL A 112 -1.94 4.48 -18.46
N THR A 113 -2.56 5.62 -18.72
CA THR A 113 -3.68 5.70 -19.67
C THR A 113 -3.11 5.40 -21.06
N PRO A 114 -3.63 4.40 -21.79
CA PRO A 114 -3.23 4.15 -23.17
C PRO A 114 -3.57 5.32 -24.09
#